data_AF-A0A353M1W6-F1
#
_entry.id   AF-A0A353M1W6-F1
#
_cell.length_a   1.000
_cell.length_b   1.000
_cell.length_c   1.000
_cell.angle_alpha   90.00
_cell.angle_beta   90.00
_cell.angle_gamma   90.00
#
_symmetry.space_group_name_H-M   'P 1'
#
loop_
_entity.id
_entity.type
_entity.pdbx_description
1 polymer ?
#
loop_
_entity_poly.entity_id
_entity_poly.type
_entity_poly.pdbx_seq_one_letter_code
_entity_poly.pdbx_strand_id
1 'polypeptide(L)'
;MFTPFDLKNVTIPNRIVMPAMCQYSATEDGYVTNWHRIHYGTRAVGGVGLIIVEATAVEKRGRLSNNDLGIWDDQHIQGLRELVELGKAHGSVMAIQIAHGGRKSWGEELVAPSALAFPGMATPHALSAAEIKDVVEKWRQGARRAHAAGFDILQIHGAHGYLIHEFLSPLSNQRTDEYGGSLENRMRFLLEIVDAVQKEWPAHKPLSVRLSATDFLEGGLTIQDTVHITRVLKERGVDLMDISTGGLLSARIPLGPGYQVPYA
;
A
#
# COMPACT_ATOMS: atom_id res chain seq x y z
N MET A 1 3.99 -4.40 -24.78
CA MET A 1 4.90 -4.04 -23.67
C MET A 1 5.38 -2.60 -23.81
N PHE A 2 5.96 -2.20 -24.95
CA PHE A 2 6.51 -0.85 -25.17
C PHE A 2 5.53 0.17 -25.77
N THR A 3 4.27 0.12 -25.36
CA THR A 3 3.25 1.09 -25.79
C THR A 3 2.83 1.94 -24.60
N PRO A 4 2.63 3.26 -24.79
CA PRO A 4 2.14 4.11 -23.71
C PRO A 4 0.80 3.67 -23.12
N PHE A 5 0.54 4.12 -21.91
CA PHE A 5 -0.72 3.93 -21.20
C PHE A 5 -1.12 5.24 -20.54
N ASP A 6 -2.21 5.83 -21.03
CA ASP A 6 -2.79 7.03 -20.44
C ASP A 6 -3.71 6.65 -19.28
N LEU A 7 -3.47 7.25 -18.13
CA LEU A 7 -4.31 7.12 -16.94
C LEU A 7 -4.51 8.51 -16.34
N LYS A 8 -5.72 9.05 -16.49
CA LYS A 8 -6.02 10.47 -16.25
C LYS A 8 -5.01 11.38 -16.98
N ASN A 9 -4.34 12.30 -16.28
CA ASN A 9 -3.34 13.21 -16.84
C ASN A 9 -1.91 12.64 -16.82
N VAL A 10 -1.73 11.35 -16.53
CA VAL A 10 -0.42 10.70 -16.48
C VAL A 10 -0.30 9.72 -17.64
N THR A 11 0.69 9.93 -18.50
CA THR A 11 1.06 8.99 -19.57
C THR A 11 2.24 8.15 -19.11
N ILE A 12 2.02 6.87 -18.85
CA ILE A 12 3.09 5.91 -18.56
C ILE A 12 3.70 5.48 -19.91
N PRO A 13 5.03 5.60 -20.13
CA PRO A 13 5.62 5.45 -21.46
C PRO A 13 5.63 4.00 -21.97
N ASN A 14 5.53 3.02 -21.07
CA ASN A 14 5.45 1.61 -21.39
C ASN A 14 4.74 0.81 -20.28
N ARG A 15 4.51 -0.49 -20.50
CA ARG A 15 3.81 -1.39 -19.58
C ARG A 15 4.75 -2.14 -18.62
N ILE A 16 5.96 -1.64 -18.41
CA ILE A 16 6.94 -2.23 -17.49
C ILE A 16 6.87 -1.45 -16.18
N VAL A 17 6.51 -2.17 -15.12
CA VAL A 17 6.34 -1.62 -13.78
C VAL A 17 7.42 -2.22 -12.87
N MET A 18 8.12 -1.37 -12.14
CA MET A 18 8.88 -1.80 -10.97
C MET A 18 7.92 -1.77 -9.76
N PRO A 19 7.55 -2.92 -9.20
CA PRO A 19 6.62 -2.97 -8.08
C PRO A 19 7.27 -2.42 -6.80
N ALA A 20 6.43 -2.06 -5.82
CA ALA A 20 6.89 -1.70 -4.49
C ALA A 20 7.63 -2.89 -3.84
N MET A 21 8.91 -2.70 -3.55
CA MET A 21 9.81 -3.69 -2.95
C MET A 21 10.65 -3.02 -1.86
N CYS A 22 10.41 -3.37 -0.59
CA CYS A 22 11.16 -2.80 0.53
C CYS A 22 12.67 -2.99 0.36
N GLN A 23 13.41 -1.92 0.61
CA GLN A 23 14.87 -1.89 0.55
C GLN A 23 15.50 -1.96 1.93
N TYR A 24 14.73 -1.68 3.00
CA TYR A 24 15.22 -1.71 4.39
C TYR A 24 16.50 -0.89 4.59
N SER A 25 16.58 0.25 3.93
CA SER A 25 17.81 1.05 3.79
C SER A 25 17.61 2.53 4.13
N ALA A 26 16.45 2.89 4.70
CA ALA A 26 16.20 4.20 5.27
C ALA A 26 17.01 4.40 6.55
N THR A 27 17.15 5.65 6.96
CA THR A 27 17.61 5.94 8.33
C THR A 27 16.57 5.43 9.34
N GLU A 28 16.93 5.37 10.63
CA GLU A 28 15.99 4.97 11.69
C GLU A 28 14.77 5.89 11.81
N ASP A 29 14.90 7.13 11.33
CA ASP A 29 13.80 8.10 11.22
C ASP A 29 13.08 8.05 9.87
N GLY A 30 13.34 7.03 9.03
CA GLY A 30 12.61 6.82 7.78
C GLY A 30 13.03 7.72 6.62
N TYR A 31 14.19 8.36 6.69
CA TYR A 31 14.66 9.24 5.62
C TYR A 31 15.31 8.48 4.46
N VAL A 32 15.11 9.04 3.27
CA VAL A 32 15.77 8.61 2.02
C VAL A 32 17.29 8.75 2.15
N THR A 33 17.97 7.63 1.98
CA THR A 33 19.44 7.54 1.87
C THR A 33 19.91 7.42 0.42
N ASN A 34 21.23 7.47 0.21
CA ASN A 34 21.85 7.27 -1.11
C ASN A 34 21.55 5.90 -1.73
N TRP A 35 21.21 4.91 -0.90
CA TRP A 35 20.75 3.61 -1.39
C TRP A 35 19.55 3.77 -2.34
N HIS A 36 18.50 4.45 -1.90
CA HIS A 36 17.29 4.63 -2.70
C HIS A 36 17.54 5.47 -3.95
N ARG A 37 18.36 6.53 -3.84
CA ARG A 37 18.72 7.39 -4.98
C ARG A 37 19.37 6.55 -6.09
N ILE A 38 20.37 5.74 -5.74
CA ILE A 38 21.03 4.83 -6.70
C ILE A 38 20.06 3.75 -7.17
N HIS A 39 19.31 3.14 -6.26
CA HIS A 39 18.43 2.02 -6.56
C HIS A 39 17.35 2.39 -7.58
N TYR A 40 16.55 3.42 -7.30
CA TYR A 40 15.46 3.87 -8.18
C TYR A 40 15.97 4.60 -9.41
N GLY A 41 17.01 5.44 -9.28
CA GLY A 41 17.65 6.11 -10.41
C GLY A 41 18.15 5.12 -11.47
N THR A 42 18.75 4.01 -11.04
CA THR A 42 19.23 2.96 -11.94
C THR A 42 18.10 2.33 -12.75
N ARG A 43 16.93 2.09 -12.14
CA ARG A 43 15.77 1.51 -12.85
C ARG A 43 15.11 2.51 -13.79
N ALA A 44 15.15 3.79 -13.43
CA ALA A 44 14.68 4.86 -14.30
C ALA A 44 15.55 4.97 -15.56
N VAL A 45 16.88 5.02 -15.40
CA VAL A 45 17.84 4.97 -16.53
C VAL A 45 17.65 3.71 -17.38
N GLY A 46 17.28 2.59 -16.76
CA GLY A 46 16.95 1.33 -17.44
C GLY A 46 15.66 1.34 -18.27
N GLY A 47 14.87 2.42 -18.26
CA GLY A 47 13.67 2.58 -19.10
C GLY A 47 12.39 1.98 -18.50
N VAL A 48 12.32 1.73 -17.20
CA VAL A 48 11.08 1.32 -16.53
C VAL A 48 10.03 2.43 -16.67
N GLY A 49 8.82 2.09 -17.13
CA GLY A 49 7.78 3.09 -17.37
C GLY A 49 7.15 3.64 -16.09
N LEU A 50 6.86 2.77 -15.12
CA LEU A 50 6.31 3.13 -13.81
C LEU A 50 7.19 2.56 -12.70
N ILE A 51 7.69 3.41 -11.83
CA ILE A 51 8.42 2.99 -10.62
C ILE A 51 7.55 3.28 -9.41
N ILE A 52 7.17 2.23 -8.68
CA ILE A 52 6.46 2.35 -7.42
C ILE A 52 7.49 2.26 -6.29
N VAL A 53 7.75 3.38 -5.62
CA VAL A 53 8.57 3.43 -4.41
C VAL A 53 7.97 2.50 -3.37
N GLU A 54 8.85 1.84 -2.62
CA GLU A 54 8.53 0.81 -1.63
C GLU A 54 7.50 1.25 -0.59
N ALA A 55 6.98 0.27 0.15
CA ALA A 55 6.05 0.50 1.25
C ALA A 55 6.62 1.57 2.20
N THR A 56 6.00 2.74 2.19
CA THR A 56 6.43 3.93 2.93
C THR A 56 5.43 4.19 4.06
N ALA A 57 5.87 4.07 5.30
CA ALA A 57 4.97 4.02 6.45
C ALA A 57 4.32 5.38 6.73
N VAL A 58 3.00 5.38 6.95
CA VAL A 58 2.21 6.59 7.27
C VAL A 58 2.35 7.04 8.72
N GLU A 59 2.88 6.17 9.59
CA GLU A 59 3.23 6.43 10.99
C GLU A 59 4.36 5.50 11.45
N LYS A 60 5.11 5.89 12.49
CA LYS A 60 6.32 5.18 12.96
C LYS A 60 6.05 3.72 13.33
N ARG A 61 4.96 3.43 14.03
CA ARG A 61 4.58 2.06 14.44
C ARG A 61 4.03 1.19 13.30
N GLY A 62 3.82 1.76 12.12
CA GLY A 62 3.35 1.05 10.92
C GLY A 62 4.47 0.57 10.02
N ARG A 63 5.73 0.69 10.41
CA ARG A 63 6.89 0.18 9.64
C ARG A 63 7.02 -1.34 9.80
N LEU A 64 7.58 -2.02 8.80
CA LEU A 64 7.96 -3.44 8.81
C LEU A 64 9.39 -3.68 9.29
N SER A 65 10.23 -2.64 9.23
CA SER A 65 11.58 -2.59 9.77
C SER A 65 11.89 -1.20 10.33
N ASN A 66 12.86 -1.08 11.23
CA ASN A 66 13.37 0.23 11.66
C ASN A 66 14.01 1.03 10.50
N ASN A 67 14.36 0.37 9.40
CA ASN A 67 14.96 0.98 8.21
C ASN A 67 13.99 1.11 7.01
N ASP A 68 12.68 1.14 7.26
CA ASP A 68 11.68 1.46 6.24
C ASP A 68 11.57 2.97 5.99
N LEU A 69 11.25 3.35 4.75
CA LEU A 69 10.92 4.73 4.42
C LEU A 69 9.68 5.23 5.19
N GLY A 70 9.70 6.52 5.54
CA GLY A 70 8.61 7.20 6.23
C GLY A 70 7.94 8.29 5.44
N ILE A 71 6.65 8.53 5.74
CA ILE A 71 5.89 9.71 5.28
C ILE A 71 5.00 10.31 6.38
N TRP A 72 5.36 10.09 7.64
CA TRP A 72 4.62 10.57 8.81
C TRP A 72 4.93 12.01 9.23
N ASP A 73 6.05 12.56 8.76
CA ASP A 73 6.54 13.93 9.04
C ASP A 73 6.79 14.73 7.74
N ASP A 74 6.62 16.04 7.79
CA ASP A 74 6.83 16.96 6.64
C ASP A 74 8.30 17.01 6.22
N GLN A 75 9.22 16.70 7.12
CA GLN A 75 10.65 16.61 6.82
C GLN A 75 10.99 15.49 5.82
N HIS A 76 10.15 14.45 5.67
CA HIS A 76 10.38 13.41 4.67
C HIS A 76 10.17 13.88 3.22
N ILE A 77 9.43 14.97 3.02
CA ILE A 77 9.02 15.43 1.68
C ILE A 77 10.25 15.68 0.80
N GLN A 78 11.30 16.31 1.35
CA GLN A 78 12.46 16.69 0.55
C GLN A 78 13.20 15.47 -0.02
N GLY A 79 13.49 14.47 0.81
CA GLY A 79 14.15 13.25 0.35
C GLY A 79 13.32 12.46 -0.66
N LEU A 80 12.00 12.40 -0.46
CA LEU A 80 11.09 11.75 -1.40
C LEU A 80 10.98 12.51 -2.73
N ARG A 81 10.98 13.85 -2.69
CA ARG A 81 11.00 14.70 -3.89
C ARG A 81 12.23 14.45 -4.75
N GLU A 82 13.40 14.27 -4.14
CA GLU A 82 14.62 13.95 -4.87
C GLU A 82 14.50 12.63 -5.65
N LEU A 83 13.82 11.62 -5.09
CA LEU A 83 13.56 10.36 -5.81
C LEU A 83 12.62 10.58 -7.00
N VAL A 84 11.57 11.40 -6.82
CA VAL A 84 10.64 11.77 -7.88
C VAL A 84 11.36 12.49 -9.01
N GLU A 85 12.14 13.52 -8.69
CA GLU A 85 12.88 14.32 -9.66
C GLU A 85 13.88 13.45 -10.45
N LEU A 86 14.61 12.57 -9.76
CA LEU A 86 15.56 11.65 -10.38
C LEU A 86 14.89 10.69 -11.37
N GLY A 87 13.76 10.09 -10.99
CA GLY A 87 13.04 9.17 -11.87
C GLY A 87 12.47 9.88 -13.11
N LYS A 88 11.87 11.05 -12.90
CA LYS A 88 11.26 11.85 -13.98
C LYS A 88 12.30 12.41 -14.95
N ALA A 89 13.48 12.79 -14.46
CA ALA A 89 14.60 13.21 -15.30
C ALA A 89 15.05 12.13 -16.30
N HIS A 90 14.76 10.86 -16.01
CA HIS A 90 15.05 9.72 -16.88
C HIS A 90 13.81 9.10 -17.54
N GLY A 91 12.68 9.82 -17.52
CA GLY A 91 11.47 9.44 -18.28
C GLY A 91 10.53 8.43 -17.60
N SER A 92 10.78 8.06 -16.34
CA SER A 92 9.86 7.21 -15.57
C SER A 92 8.74 8.03 -14.92
N VAL A 93 7.54 7.46 -14.90
CA VAL A 93 6.45 7.91 -14.01
C VAL A 93 6.76 7.42 -12.60
N MET A 94 6.61 8.31 -11.62
CA MET A 94 6.97 8.02 -10.23
C MET A 94 5.72 7.85 -9.38
N ALA A 95 5.60 6.70 -8.74
CA ALA A 95 4.57 6.37 -7.78
C ALA A 95 5.14 6.08 -6.40
N ILE A 96 4.30 6.17 -5.39
CA ILE A 96 4.64 5.76 -4.02
C ILE A 96 3.57 4.85 -3.46
N GLN A 97 3.98 3.76 -2.82
CA GLN A 97 3.09 2.94 -2.04
C GLN A 97 3.14 3.40 -0.58
N ILE A 98 2.06 4.01 -0.08
CA ILE A 98 1.94 4.31 1.35
C ILE A 98 1.34 3.09 2.08
N ALA A 99 1.82 2.82 3.30
CA ALA A 99 1.59 1.55 3.98
C ALA A 99 1.46 1.67 5.51
N HIS A 100 0.88 0.64 6.12
CA HIS A 100 0.90 0.40 7.56
C HIS A 100 0.95 -1.11 7.84
N GLY A 101 2.01 -1.58 8.49
CA GLY A 101 2.31 -3.01 8.73
C GLY A 101 1.35 -3.75 9.66
N GLY A 102 0.57 -3.02 10.47
CA GLY A 102 -0.44 -3.60 11.36
C GLY A 102 0.19 -4.55 12.36
N ARG A 103 -0.36 -5.76 12.51
CA ARG A 103 0.17 -6.78 13.43
C ARG A 103 1.50 -7.41 12.97
N LYS A 104 1.95 -7.07 11.76
CA LYS A 104 3.26 -7.49 11.20
C LYS A 104 4.27 -6.34 11.19
N SER A 105 3.97 -5.25 11.88
CA SER A 105 4.91 -4.13 12.02
C SER A 105 6.13 -4.53 12.85
N TRP A 106 7.20 -3.76 12.69
CA TRP A 106 8.38 -3.79 13.54
C TRP A 106 8.12 -3.05 14.85
N GLY A 107 8.70 -3.57 15.93
CA GLY A 107 8.56 -3.03 17.28
C GLY A 107 7.39 -3.66 18.04
N GLU A 108 7.06 -3.06 19.20
CA GLU A 108 6.12 -3.64 20.16
C GLU A 108 4.72 -3.02 20.12
N GLU A 109 4.58 -1.82 19.54
CA GLU A 109 3.30 -1.09 19.43
C GLU A 109 2.43 -1.59 18.26
N LEU A 110 2.21 -2.91 18.21
CA LEU A 110 1.44 -3.55 17.16
C LEU A 110 -0.05 -3.22 17.29
N VAL A 111 -0.69 -2.87 16.16
CA VAL A 111 -2.13 -2.59 16.09
C VAL A 111 -2.80 -3.40 14.99
N ALA A 112 -4.06 -3.77 15.21
CA ALA A 112 -4.80 -4.66 14.32
C ALA A 112 -6.32 -4.44 14.46
N PRO A 113 -7.15 -5.01 13.55
CA PRO A 113 -8.60 -5.07 13.76
C PRO A 113 -9.01 -5.92 14.98
N SER A 114 -8.22 -6.91 15.36
CA SER A 114 -8.50 -7.81 16.49
C SER A 114 -7.21 -8.20 17.19
N ALA A 115 -7.30 -8.57 18.47
CA ALA A 115 -6.15 -8.98 19.29
C ALA A 115 -5.67 -10.41 18.92
N LEU A 116 -5.31 -10.61 17.65
CA LEU A 116 -4.87 -11.87 17.08
C LEU A 116 -3.45 -11.72 16.52
N ALA A 117 -2.48 -12.29 17.23
CA ALA A 117 -1.08 -12.27 16.82
C ALA A 117 -0.87 -12.91 15.44
N PHE A 118 0.05 -12.34 14.65
CA PHE A 118 0.67 -13.08 13.57
C PHE A 118 1.67 -14.10 14.17
N PRO A 119 1.80 -15.32 13.62
CA PRO A 119 2.69 -16.33 14.19
C PRO A 119 4.12 -15.80 14.44
N GLY A 120 4.60 -15.91 15.67
CA GLY A 120 5.93 -15.44 16.09
C GLY A 120 6.01 -13.96 16.47
N MET A 121 4.91 -13.21 16.41
CA MET A 121 4.82 -11.81 16.83
C MET A 121 4.06 -11.66 18.16
N ALA A 122 4.16 -10.49 18.78
CA ALA A 122 3.36 -10.13 19.95
C ALA A 122 1.87 -10.00 19.60
N THR A 123 1.00 -10.11 20.62
CA THR A 123 -0.44 -9.84 20.46
C THR A 123 -0.65 -8.34 20.19
N PRO A 124 -1.30 -7.97 19.07
CA PRO A 124 -1.56 -6.57 18.77
C PRO A 124 -2.67 -5.98 19.64
N HIS A 125 -2.61 -4.67 19.83
CA HIS A 125 -3.74 -3.89 20.33
C HIS A 125 -4.87 -3.87 19.29
N ALA A 126 -6.08 -4.24 19.71
CA ALA A 126 -7.25 -4.15 18.86
C ALA A 126 -7.73 -2.70 18.81
N LEU A 127 -7.65 -2.07 17.64
CA LEU A 127 -8.03 -0.67 17.48
C LEU A 127 -9.50 -0.44 17.84
N SER A 128 -9.78 0.58 18.65
CA SER A 128 -11.14 1.11 18.83
C SER A 128 -11.61 1.85 17.57
N ALA A 129 -12.92 2.09 17.44
CA ALA A 129 -13.46 2.88 16.33
C ALA A 129 -12.85 4.28 16.24
N ALA A 130 -12.52 4.91 17.37
CA ALA A 130 -11.85 6.22 17.40
C ALA A 130 -10.41 6.13 16.89
N GLU A 131 -9.63 5.14 17.36
CA GLU A 131 -8.25 4.94 16.90
C GLU A 131 -8.20 4.58 15.41
N ILE A 132 -9.20 3.87 14.88
CA ILE A 132 -9.33 3.65 13.43
C ILE A 132 -9.39 4.99 12.68
N LYS A 133 -10.16 5.97 13.15
CA LYS A 133 -10.22 7.30 12.55
C LYS A 133 -8.89 8.03 12.62
N ASP A 134 -8.16 7.89 13.73
CA ASP A 134 -6.83 8.48 13.87
C ASP A 134 -5.84 7.88 12.87
N VAL A 135 -5.90 6.58 12.62
CA VAL A 135 -5.07 5.91 11.60
C VAL A 135 -5.49 6.35 10.19
N VAL A 136 -6.79 6.47 9.89
CA VAL A 136 -7.27 7.03 8.60
C VAL A 136 -6.68 8.42 8.35
N GLU A 137 -6.59 9.26 9.39
CA GLU A 137 -5.95 10.57 9.29
C GLU A 137 -4.45 10.48 8.95
N LYS A 138 -3.73 9.46 9.41
CA LYS A 138 -2.32 9.23 9.00
C LYS A 138 -2.20 8.95 7.51
N TRP A 139 -3.11 8.17 6.94
CA TRP A 139 -3.16 7.93 5.49
C TRP A 139 -3.46 9.21 4.71
N ARG A 140 -4.40 10.04 5.18
CA ARG A 140 -4.67 11.36 4.59
C ARG A 140 -3.42 12.23 4.56
N GLN A 141 -2.73 12.35 5.70
CA GLN A 141 -1.50 13.14 5.80
C GLN A 141 -0.37 12.58 4.93
N GLY A 142 -0.26 11.24 4.84
CA GLY A 142 0.66 10.58 3.91
C GLY A 142 0.38 10.98 2.46
N ALA A 143 -0.88 10.99 2.04
CA ALA A 143 -1.28 11.42 0.69
C ALA A 143 -0.94 12.90 0.42
N ARG A 144 -1.20 13.81 1.38
CA ARG A 144 -0.80 15.23 1.28
C ARG A 144 0.69 15.38 1.01
N ARG A 145 1.52 14.65 1.77
CA ARG A 145 2.97 14.71 1.65
C ARG A 145 3.47 14.06 0.37
N ALA A 146 2.88 12.94 -0.05
CA ALA A 146 3.17 12.32 -1.33
C ALA A 146 2.88 13.29 -2.49
N HIS A 147 1.76 14.03 -2.40
CA HIS A 147 1.43 15.05 -3.39
C HIS A 147 2.48 16.18 -3.39
N ALA A 148 2.83 16.69 -2.21
CA ALA A 148 3.85 17.74 -2.04
C ALA A 148 5.27 17.32 -2.48
N ALA A 149 5.60 16.03 -2.39
CA ALA A 149 6.83 15.45 -2.91
C ALA A 149 6.84 15.32 -4.44
N GLY A 150 5.68 15.44 -5.09
CA GLY A 150 5.57 15.50 -6.55
C GLY A 150 5.27 14.16 -7.23
N PHE A 151 4.94 13.10 -6.49
CA PHE A 151 4.57 11.80 -7.07
C PHE A 151 3.40 11.94 -8.06
N ASP A 152 3.46 11.16 -9.14
CA ASP A 152 2.46 11.16 -10.22
C ASP A 152 1.28 10.23 -9.89
N ILE A 153 1.54 9.12 -9.19
CA ILE A 153 0.53 8.13 -8.77
C ILE A 153 0.72 7.82 -7.27
N LEU A 154 -0.39 7.71 -6.54
CA LEU A 154 -0.40 7.22 -5.17
C LEU A 154 -0.97 5.79 -5.15
N GLN A 155 -0.30 4.88 -4.45
CA GLN A 155 -0.81 3.53 -4.20
C GLN A 155 -1.07 3.32 -2.71
N ILE A 156 -2.29 2.89 -2.38
CA ILE A 156 -2.66 2.44 -1.03
C ILE A 156 -2.33 0.95 -0.89
N HIS A 157 -1.56 0.57 0.12
CA HIS A 157 -1.23 -0.84 0.35
C HIS A 157 -2.31 -1.57 1.14
N GLY A 158 -3.20 -2.27 0.42
CA GLY A 158 -4.29 -3.09 0.97
C GLY A 158 -4.07 -4.60 0.93
N ALA A 159 -2.82 -5.07 0.93
CA ALA A 159 -2.46 -6.46 0.62
C ALA A 159 -1.48 -7.06 1.63
N HIS A 160 -1.06 -8.31 1.39
CA HIS A 160 0.09 -8.98 2.02
C HIS A 160 0.02 -9.19 3.54
N GLY A 161 -1.17 -9.01 4.11
CA GLY A 161 -1.44 -9.28 5.51
C GLY A 161 -1.09 -8.12 6.43
N TYR A 162 -0.88 -6.93 5.86
CA TYR A 162 -0.72 -5.70 6.61
C TYR A 162 -2.07 -5.07 6.93
N LEU A 163 -2.08 -3.94 7.64
CA LEU A 163 -3.24 -3.45 8.39
C LEU A 163 -4.55 -3.47 7.60
N ILE A 164 -4.59 -2.90 6.40
CA ILE A 164 -5.82 -2.89 5.59
C ILE A 164 -6.24 -4.33 5.21
N HIS A 165 -5.31 -5.19 4.79
CA HIS A 165 -5.62 -6.58 4.46
C HIS A 165 -6.11 -7.35 5.69
N GLU A 166 -5.57 -7.04 6.87
CA GLU A 166 -6.03 -7.61 8.13
C GLU A 166 -7.51 -7.30 8.39
N PHE A 167 -7.96 -6.08 8.09
CA PHE A 167 -9.39 -5.73 8.18
C PHE A 167 -10.24 -6.47 7.14
N LEU A 168 -9.75 -6.64 5.92
CA LEU A 168 -10.49 -7.28 4.83
C LEU A 168 -10.74 -8.78 5.06
N SER A 169 -9.77 -9.49 5.64
CA SER A 169 -9.86 -10.94 5.82
C SER A 169 -10.57 -11.35 7.11
N PRO A 170 -11.55 -12.27 7.05
CA PRO A 170 -12.16 -12.86 8.26
C PRO A 170 -11.17 -13.60 9.15
N LEU A 171 -10.01 -14.05 8.64
CA LEU A 171 -9.03 -14.81 9.42
C LEU A 171 -8.27 -13.94 10.43
N SER A 172 -8.28 -12.63 10.25
CA SER A 172 -7.63 -11.65 11.14
C SER A 172 -8.58 -10.65 11.77
N ASN A 173 -9.77 -10.47 11.19
CA ASN A 173 -10.79 -9.56 11.68
C ASN A 173 -11.98 -10.32 12.28
N GLN A 174 -12.00 -10.41 13.61
CA GLN A 174 -13.06 -11.03 14.41
C GLN A 174 -13.95 -9.97 15.09
N ARG A 175 -13.97 -8.74 14.58
CA ARG A 175 -14.78 -7.67 15.15
C ARG A 175 -16.26 -7.95 14.96
N THR A 176 -17.05 -7.48 15.92
CA THR A 176 -18.52 -7.53 15.91
C THR A 176 -19.16 -6.15 15.75
N ASP A 177 -18.35 -5.11 15.60
CA ASP A 177 -18.79 -3.74 15.35
C ASP A 177 -18.88 -3.44 13.84
N GLU A 178 -19.02 -2.16 13.47
CA GLU A 178 -19.19 -1.73 12.09
C GLU A 178 -17.97 -1.98 11.18
N TYR A 179 -16.84 -2.44 11.72
CA TYR A 179 -15.64 -2.79 10.94
C TYR A 179 -15.42 -4.30 10.81
N GLY A 180 -16.33 -5.16 11.29
CA GLY A 180 -16.22 -6.61 11.15
C GLY A 180 -17.53 -7.32 10.81
N GLY A 181 -17.47 -8.65 10.74
CA GLY A 181 -18.59 -9.47 10.30
C GLY A 181 -18.71 -9.49 8.78
N SER A 182 -19.65 -8.74 8.21
CA SER A 182 -19.93 -8.76 6.76
C SER A 182 -18.78 -8.18 5.91
N LEU A 183 -18.77 -8.48 4.61
CA LEU A 183 -17.75 -7.93 3.69
C LEU A 183 -17.81 -6.38 3.65
N GLU A 184 -19.01 -5.81 3.68
CA GLU A 184 -19.27 -4.37 3.66
C GLU A 184 -18.66 -3.68 4.90
N ASN A 185 -18.75 -4.31 6.06
CA ASN A 185 -18.13 -3.80 7.28
C ASN A 185 -16.60 -3.96 7.24
N ARG A 186 -16.10 -5.13 6.80
CA ARG A 186 -14.65 -5.39 6.69
C ARG A 186 -13.95 -4.45 5.71
N MET A 187 -14.62 -4.05 4.62
CA MET A 187 -14.08 -3.10 3.66
C MET A 187 -14.20 -1.63 4.11
N ARG A 188 -14.98 -1.33 5.15
CA ARG A 188 -15.24 0.05 5.60
C ARG A 188 -13.96 0.83 5.86
N PHE A 189 -12.99 0.22 6.54
CA PHE A 189 -11.70 0.87 6.82
C PHE A 189 -10.95 1.27 5.55
N LEU A 190 -10.88 0.38 4.54
CA LEU A 190 -10.28 0.69 3.24
C LEU A 190 -11.02 1.84 2.55
N LEU A 191 -12.35 1.82 2.54
CA LEU A 191 -13.14 2.86 1.90
C LEU A 191 -12.95 4.22 2.57
N GLU A 192 -12.89 4.26 3.90
CA GLU A 192 -12.62 5.49 4.64
C GLU A 192 -11.23 6.05 4.36
N ILE A 193 -10.22 5.18 4.21
CA ILE A 193 -8.88 5.58 3.76
C ILE A 193 -8.94 6.17 2.36
N VAL A 194 -9.62 5.53 1.42
CA VAL A 194 -9.78 6.03 0.04
C VAL A 194 -10.44 7.41 0.05
N ASP A 195 -11.54 7.57 0.76
CA ASP A 195 -12.28 8.83 0.89
C ASP A 195 -11.41 9.93 1.53
N ALA A 196 -10.60 9.58 2.53
CA ALA A 196 -9.70 10.53 3.19
C ALA A 196 -8.53 10.93 2.29
N VAL A 197 -7.89 9.96 1.61
CA VAL A 197 -6.79 10.18 0.67
C VAL A 197 -7.20 11.09 -0.48
N GLN A 198 -8.39 10.91 -1.04
CA GLN A 198 -8.89 11.75 -2.15
C GLN A 198 -9.12 13.22 -1.79
N LYS A 199 -9.19 13.57 -0.49
CA LYS A 199 -9.26 14.98 -0.06
C LYS A 199 -7.94 15.71 -0.30
N GLU A 200 -6.82 14.99 -0.32
CA GLU A 200 -5.48 15.55 -0.50
C GLU A 200 -4.86 15.20 -1.85
N TRP A 201 -5.28 14.08 -2.44
CA TRP A 201 -4.77 13.62 -3.72
C TRP A 201 -5.53 14.28 -4.88
N PRO A 202 -4.87 15.00 -5.81
CA PRO A 202 -5.58 15.69 -6.88
C PRO A 202 -6.35 14.74 -7.78
N ALA A 203 -7.61 15.06 -8.07
CA ALA A 203 -8.50 14.23 -8.88
C ALA A 203 -8.00 13.93 -10.31
N HIS A 204 -7.05 14.71 -10.83
CA HIS A 204 -6.42 14.50 -12.14
C HIS A 204 -5.21 13.56 -12.11
N LYS A 205 -4.73 13.17 -10.92
CA LYS A 205 -3.66 12.19 -10.73
C LYS A 205 -4.26 10.82 -10.40
N PRO A 206 -3.71 9.71 -10.92
CA PRO A 206 -4.23 8.38 -10.62
C PRO A 206 -4.08 8.00 -9.14
N LEU A 207 -5.10 7.34 -8.61
CA LEU A 207 -5.08 6.63 -7.34
C LEU A 207 -5.13 5.13 -7.58
N SER A 208 -4.22 4.39 -6.96
CA SER A 208 -4.14 2.94 -7.04
C SER A 208 -4.37 2.30 -5.67
N VAL A 209 -4.92 1.09 -5.66
CA VAL A 209 -4.99 0.23 -4.46
C VAL A 209 -4.38 -1.11 -4.80
N ARG A 210 -3.46 -1.58 -3.94
CA ARG A 210 -2.92 -2.93 -4.01
C ARG A 210 -3.73 -3.89 -3.14
N LEU A 211 -4.18 -5.02 -3.67
CA LEU A 211 -4.99 -6.01 -2.96
C LEU A 211 -4.37 -7.40 -3.04
N SER A 212 -4.57 -8.20 -2.00
CA SER A 212 -4.39 -9.65 -2.08
C SER A 212 -5.68 -10.27 -2.58
N ALA A 213 -5.67 -10.90 -3.74
CA ALA A 213 -6.87 -11.43 -4.37
C ALA A 213 -7.47 -12.63 -3.62
N THR A 214 -6.64 -13.34 -2.87
CA THR A 214 -7.04 -14.43 -2.00
C THR A 214 -6.02 -14.65 -0.89
N ASP A 215 -6.48 -15.18 0.25
CA ASP A 215 -5.61 -15.67 1.32
C ASP A 215 -5.04 -17.07 1.08
N PHE A 216 -5.57 -17.82 0.10
CA PHE A 216 -5.32 -19.26 -0.11
C PHE A 216 -5.70 -20.16 1.07
N LEU A 217 -6.56 -19.67 1.97
CA LEU A 217 -6.97 -20.38 3.18
C LEU A 217 -8.50 -20.46 3.24
N GLU A 218 -8.99 -21.60 3.73
CA GLU A 218 -10.41 -21.78 4.01
C GLU A 218 -10.89 -20.73 5.02
N GLY A 219 -12.06 -20.12 4.76
CA GLY A 219 -12.59 -19.03 5.58
C GLY A 219 -11.87 -17.68 5.40
N GLY A 220 -10.84 -17.59 4.56
CA GLY A 220 -10.15 -16.35 4.22
C GLY A 220 -10.79 -15.55 3.09
N LEU A 221 -10.12 -14.48 2.70
CA LEU A 221 -10.49 -13.64 1.57
C LEU A 221 -10.44 -14.46 0.26
N THR A 222 -11.50 -14.36 -0.53
CA THR A 222 -11.63 -15.06 -1.82
C THR A 222 -11.49 -14.10 -3.00
N ILE A 223 -11.32 -14.68 -4.20
CA ILE A 223 -11.31 -13.89 -5.43
C ILE A 223 -12.66 -13.18 -5.67
N GLN A 224 -13.78 -13.79 -5.28
CA GLN A 224 -15.09 -13.17 -5.43
C GLN A 224 -15.26 -11.94 -4.54
N ASP A 225 -14.75 -12.01 -3.30
CA ASP A 225 -14.69 -10.86 -2.40
C ASP A 225 -13.86 -9.73 -3.02
N THR A 226 -12.68 -10.05 -3.56
CA THR A 226 -11.80 -9.06 -4.20
C THR A 226 -12.45 -8.45 -5.44
N VAL A 227 -13.15 -9.23 -6.27
CA VAL A 227 -13.93 -8.71 -7.41
C VAL A 227 -15.02 -7.75 -6.94
N HIS A 228 -15.71 -8.06 -5.83
CA HIS A 228 -16.68 -7.13 -5.24
C HIS A 228 -16.00 -5.85 -4.74
N ILE A 229 -14.91 -5.96 -3.98
CA ILE A 229 -14.16 -4.82 -3.45
C ILE A 229 -13.68 -3.91 -4.59
N THR A 230 -13.09 -4.45 -5.65
CA THR A 230 -12.59 -3.68 -6.79
C THR A 230 -13.69 -2.94 -7.55
N ARG A 231 -14.90 -3.50 -7.65
CA ARG A 231 -16.06 -2.78 -8.23
C ARG A 231 -16.42 -1.56 -7.39
N VAL A 232 -16.52 -1.71 -6.07
CA VAL A 232 -16.81 -0.59 -5.16
C VAL A 232 -15.70 0.46 -5.18
N LEU A 233 -14.43 0.04 -5.21
CA LEU A 233 -13.29 0.95 -5.32
C LEU A 233 -13.30 1.74 -6.64
N LYS A 234 -13.69 1.10 -7.75
CA LYS A 234 -13.86 1.77 -9.04
C LYS A 234 -14.97 2.82 -8.98
N GLU A 235 -16.11 2.51 -8.37
CA GLU A 235 -17.21 3.47 -8.15
C GLU A 235 -16.80 4.63 -7.25
N ARG A 236 -15.85 4.39 -6.34
CA ARG A 236 -15.21 5.40 -5.48
C ARG A 236 -14.07 6.16 -6.16
N GLY A 237 -13.78 5.94 -7.44
CA GLY A 237 -12.80 6.73 -8.19
C GLY A 237 -11.35 6.26 -8.09
N VAL A 238 -11.10 5.02 -7.64
CA VAL A 238 -9.78 4.37 -7.77
C VAL A 238 -9.56 3.95 -9.23
N ASP A 239 -8.39 4.29 -9.78
CA ASP A 239 -8.09 4.18 -11.21
C ASP A 239 -7.37 2.90 -11.60
N LEU A 240 -6.58 2.34 -10.67
CA LEU A 240 -5.74 1.17 -10.95
C LEU A 240 -5.72 0.20 -9.77
N MET A 241 -6.10 -1.05 -10.04
CA MET A 241 -5.96 -2.14 -9.08
C MET A 241 -4.63 -2.86 -9.32
N ASP A 242 -3.77 -2.91 -8.30
CA ASP A 242 -2.56 -3.74 -8.30
C ASP A 242 -2.91 -5.04 -7.58
N ILE A 243 -3.02 -6.13 -8.34
CA ILE A 243 -3.47 -7.41 -7.82
C ILE A 243 -2.28 -8.31 -7.49
N SER A 244 -2.16 -8.65 -6.21
CA SER A 244 -1.26 -9.66 -5.69
C SER A 244 -2.07 -10.74 -4.96
N THR A 245 -1.45 -11.58 -4.14
CA THR A 245 -2.13 -12.64 -3.38
C THR A 245 -1.42 -12.95 -2.07
N GLY A 246 -2.13 -13.57 -1.12
CA GLY A 246 -1.58 -14.13 0.11
C GLY A 246 -0.99 -13.10 1.09
N GLY A 247 -0.15 -13.61 2.00
CA GLY A 247 0.63 -12.84 2.96
C GLY A 247 0.00 -12.66 4.34
N LEU A 248 -1.31 -12.92 4.49
CA LEU A 248 -2.01 -12.82 5.76
C LEU A 248 -1.52 -13.82 6.80
N LEU A 249 -1.40 -15.08 6.37
CA LEU A 249 -0.90 -16.23 7.11
C LEU A 249 -0.13 -17.12 6.14
N SER A 250 0.62 -18.09 6.67
CA SER A 250 1.28 -19.10 5.84
C SER A 250 0.23 -19.96 5.13
N ALA A 251 0.33 -20.07 3.81
CA ALA A 251 -0.59 -20.84 2.98
C ALA A 251 0.17 -21.56 1.86
N ARG A 252 -0.39 -22.65 1.34
CA ARG A 252 0.18 -23.36 0.20
C ARG A 252 -0.21 -22.63 -1.10
N ILE A 253 0.76 -21.96 -1.70
CA ILE A 253 0.55 -21.22 -2.96
C ILE A 253 1.01 -22.10 -4.13
N PRO A 254 0.20 -22.27 -5.19
CA PRO A 254 0.58 -23.02 -6.39
C PRO A 254 1.55 -22.18 -7.25
N LEU A 255 2.81 -22.12 -6.84
CA LEU A 255 3.84 -21.33 -7.51
C LEU A 255 4.19 -21.91 -8.89
N GLY A 256 4.34 -21.02 -9.87
CA GLY A 256 4.75 -21.32 -11.25
C GLY A 256 4.88 -20.03 -12.07
N PRO A 257 5.39 -20.10 -13.32
CA PRO A 257 5.45 -18.93 -14.19
C PRO A 257 4.07 -18.29 -14.36
N GLY A 258 3.97 -16.98 -14.09
CA GLY A 258 2.72 -16.25 -14.24
C GLY A 258 1.61 -16.63 -13.25
N TYR A 259 1.92 -17.25 -12.10
CA TYR A 259 0.88 -17.68 -11.13
C TYR A 259 -0.04 -16.56 -10.61
N GLN A 260 0.36 -15.30 -10.75
CA GLN A 260 -0.48 -14.13 -10.41
C GLN A 260 -1.42 -13.71 -11.56
N VAL A 261 -1.13 -14.09 -12.82
CA VAL A 261 -1.88 -13.65 -14.02
C VAL A 261 -3.37 -14.00 -13.98
N PRO A 262 -3.80 -15.19 -13.49
CA PRO A 262 -5.22 -15.51 -13.41
C PRO A 262 -6.05 -14.61 -12.47
N TYR A 263 -5.40 -13.80 -11.63
CA TYR A 263 -6.07 -12.87 -10.71
C TYR A 263 -6.13 -11.43 -11.25
N ALA A 264 -5.43 -11.12 -12.35
CA ALA A 264 -5.30 -9.78 -12.91
C ALA A 264 -6.43 -9.39 -13.87
#